data_AF-A0A7C4YWY2-F1
#
_entry.id   AF-A0A7C4YWY2-F1
#
_cell.length_a   1.000
_cell.length_b   1.000
_cell.length_c   1.000
_cell.angle_alpha   90.00
_cell.angle_beta   90.00
_cell.angle_gamma   90.00
#
_symmetry.space_group_name_H-M   'P 1'
#
loop_
_entity.id
_entity.type
_entity.pdbx_description
1 polymer ?
#
loop_
_entity_poly.entity_id
_entity_poly.type
_entity_poly.pdbx_seq_one_letter_code
_entity_poly.pdbx_strand_id
1 'polypeptide(L)'
;MKLVTVSQMRAIEKEADANGLSYSQMMQNAGQELAEVIADLFVEDEQLEVIGLVGPGNNGGDTLVALTALADEGWKARAYLVKRKKDELAKNFVEKGGEIFSGNDVFDQLAESLETADVLLDGVLGTGIKLPLKNEVAELLSEVNDVLDSLDESPLVVAVDCPSGVDCDSGEAADESIHADLTVTMAAVKQGLLTLPAFEYVGDLKVVDIGLPPDLSALKNLQTEVADEDSVSALLPERALDSHKGTFGTALIAAGSVNYTGAAVLAGEAAYRAGAGLVQLAVPASIHAAVAGQIPEATWILLPSSTGVIASSAADVLFMNLERATAMLIGPGFGTESTTKEFLENLLTGKVAPKKSTMRIGFVHDENESKEDETNVLPPMVVDADGLRLLAQIKDWHTKLPSPAILTPHPGEMSALTGLTKEEIQEDRQSIANRFAKDWGHIVVLKGAFTVVASPDGRVTVIPVASPALARAGTGDVLAGIIVGLRAQGLDAFEAAVAGAWIHAQAGLYAADDLGTTASVMAGDVLNSVSDVLSDLE
;
A
#
# COMPACT_ATOMS: atom_id res chain seq x y z
N MET A 1 -3.93 -6.60 7.27
CA MET A 1 -3.50 -6.53 8.69
C MET A 1 -4.13 -5.35 9.45
N LYS A 2 -4.24 -5.38 10.79
CA LYS A 2 -4.64 -4.20 11.60
C LYS A 2 -3.45 -3.27 11.89
N LEU A 3 -3.69 -1.96 11.98
CA LEU A 3 -2.70 -0.94 12.40
C LEU A 3 -3.07 -0.37 13.77
N VAL A 4 -2.13 -0.37 14.71
CA VAL A 4 -2.37 0.06 16.10
C VAL A 4 -1.24 0.91 16.66
N THR A 5 -1.56 1.75 17.64
CA THR A 5 -0.59 2.28 18.60
C THR A 5 -0.22 1.21 19.64
N VAL A 6 0.92 1.35 20.29
CA VAL A 6 1.31 0.48 21.43
C VAL A 6 0.25 0.51 22.53
N SER A 7 -0.36 1.68 22.75
CA SER A 7 -1.42 1.84 23.75
C SER A 7 -2.69 1.04 23.41
N GLN A 8 -3.06 0.98 22.12
CA GLN A 8 -4.18 0.21 21.62
C GLN A 8 -3.89 -1.29 21.70
N MET A 9 -2.68 -1.72 21.31
CA MET A 9 -2.28 -3.13 21.42
C MET A 9 -2.37 -3.64 22.86
N ARG A 10 -1.82 -2.88 23.83
CA ARG A 10 -1.93 -3.20 25.26
C ARG A 10 -3.36 -3.27 25.75
N ALA A 11 -4.26 -2.43 25.21
CA ALA A 11 -5.67 -2.48 25.56
C ALA A 11 -6.35 -3.75 25.02
N ILE A 12 -6.00 -4.17 23.80
CA ILE A 12 -6.50 -5.41 23.18
C ILE A 12 -6.04 -6.63 24.00
N GLU A 13 -4.75 -6.74 24.31
CA GLU A 13 -4.22 -7.86 25.10
C GLU A 13 -4.85 -7.90 26.50
N LYS A 14 -5.05 -6.74 27.13
CA LYS A 14 -5.69 -6.66 28.44
C LYS A 14 -7.15 -7.12 28.41
N GLU A 15 -7.87 -6.81 27.34
CA GLU A 15 -9.24 -7.29 27.13
C GLU A 15 -9.25 -8.81 26.89
N ALA A 16 -8.30 -9.33 26.11
CA ALA A 16 -8.14 -10.76 25.86
C ALA A 16 -7.85 -11.56 27.14
N ASP A 17 -6.92 -11.07 27.98
CA ASP A 17 -6.60 -11.66 29.28
C ASP A 17 -7.82 -11.68 30.21
N ALA A 18 -8.58 -10.58 30.25
CA ALA A 18 -9.82 -10.50 31.01
C ALA A 18 -10.91 -11.48 30.50
N ASN A 19 -10.85 -11.86 29.22
CA ASN A 19 -11.76 -12.81 28.58
C ASN A 19 -11.24 -14.26 28.56
N GLY A 20 -10.12 -14.54 29.25
CA GLY A 20 -9.63 -15.90 29.50
C GLY A 20 -8.43 -16.33 28.65
N LEU A 21 -7.95 -15.50 27.72
CA LEU A 21 -6.71 -15.75 26.98
C LEU A 21 -5.54 -15.10 27.72
N SER A 22 -4.92 -15.85 28.65
CA SER A 22 -3.88 -15.28 29.51
C SER A 22 -2.68 -14.73 28.72
N TYR A 23 -1.98 -13.73 29.27
CA TYR A 23 -0.72 -13.25 28.70
C TYR A 23 0.31 -14.36 28.41
N SER A 24 0.38 -15.38 29.27
CA SER A 24 1.26 -16.53 29.05
C SER A 24 0.84 -17.39 27.86
N GLN A 25 -0.47 -17.48 27.59
CA GLN A 25 -1.00 -18.20 26.43
C GLN A 25 -0.76 -17.41 25.15
N MET A 26 -0.97 -16.08 25.17
CA MET A 26 -0.67 -15.21 24.04
C MET A 26 0.81 -15.30 23.64
N MET A 27 1.73 -15.29 24.61
CA MET A 27 3.18 -15.47 24.38
C MET A 27 3.51 -16.84 23.79
N GLN A 28 2.84 -17.91 24.25
CA GLN A 28 3.03 -19.24 23.68
C GLN A 28 2.57 -19.30 22.22
N ASN A 29 1.40 -18.74 21.91
CA ASN A 29 0.89 -18.67 20.55
C ASN A 29 1.82 -17.81 19.66
N ALA A 30 2.22 -16.63 20.14
CA ALA A 30 3.14 -15.73 19.44
C ALA A 30 4.46 -16.40 19.05
N GLY A 31 5.10 -17.08 19.99
CA GLY A 31 6.36 -17.79 19.71
C GLY A 31 6.19 -19.02 18.83
N GLN A 32 5.08 -19.75 18.96
CA GLN A 32 4.80 -20.91 18.09
C GLN A 32 4.59 -20.47 16.64
N GLU A 33 3.75 -19.47 16.40
CA GLU A 33 3.49 -18.95 15.07
C GLU A 33 4.74 -18.28 14.47
N LEU A 34 5.57 -17.62 15.30
CA LEU A 34 6.87 -17.12 14.86
C LEU A 34 7.77 -18.26 14.36
N ALA A 35 7.83 -19.38 15.09
CA ALA A 35 8.60 -20.55 14.68
C ALA A 35 8.06 -21.13 13.36
N GLU A 36 6.75 -21.23 13.20
CA GLU A 36 6.10 -21.71 11.96
C GLU A 36 6.44 -20.79 10.77
N VAL A 37 6.35 -19.47 10.96
CA VAL A 37 6.76 -18.50 9.93
C VAL A 37 8.20 -18.71 9.50
N ILE A 38 9.11 -18.97 10.44
CA ILE A 38 10.52 -19.20 10.13
C ILE A 38 10.69 -20.54 9.43
N ALA A 39 10.07 -21.62 9.92
CA ALA A 39 10.16 -22.95 9.35
C ALA A 39 9.69 -22.97 7.88
N ASP A 40 8.59 -22.28 7.56
CA ASP A 40 8.02 -22.20 6.21
C ASP A 40 8.96 -21.54 5.17
N LEU A 41 9.96 -20.77 5.62
CA LEU A 41 10.95 -20.14 4.72
C LEU A 41 12.04 -21.12 4.26
N PHE A 42 12.20 -22.25 4.93
CA PHE A 42 13.25 -23.22 4.66
C PHE A 42 12.68 -24.58 4.23
N VAL A 43 13.50 -25.37 3.55
CA VAL A 43 13.13 -26.72 3.09
C VAL A 43 13.62 -27.77 4.09
N GLU A 44 12.79 -28.76 4.43
CA GLU A 44 12.98 -29.74 5.52
C GLU A 44 14.26 -30.62 5.47
N ASP A 45 15.09 -30.53 4.43
CA ASP A 45 16.19 -31.50 4.18
C ASP A 45 17.57 -31.08 4.76
N GLU A 46 17.69 -29.91 5.39
CA GLU A 46 18.95 -29.41 5.95
C GLU A 46 18.92 -29.30 7.48
N GLN A 47 20.07 -29.52 8.14
CA GLN A 47 20.19 -29.30 9.58
C GLN A 47 20.41 -27.81 9.83
N LEU A 48 19.29 -27.10 10.01
CA LEU A 48 19.28 -25.65 10.15
C LEU A 48 19.67 -25.18 11.56
N GLU A 49 20.29 -24.02 11.63
CA GLU A 49 20.76 -23.37 12.83
C GLU A 49 20.07 -22.00 13.04
N VAL A 50 19.51 -21.82 14.25
CA VAL A 50 18.88 -20.57 14.66
C VAL A 50 19.52 -20.03 15.95
N ILE A 51 19.81 -18.74 15.96
CA ILE A 51 20.33 -18.03 17.12
C ILE A 51 19.32 -16.97 17.54
N GLY A 52 19.01 -16.84 18.82
CA GLY A 52 18.20 -15.73 19.32
C GLY A 52 18.93 -14.84 20.32
N LEU A 53 18.80 -13.52 20.13
CA LEU A 53 19.15 -12.50 21.10
C LEU A 53 17.97 -12.26 22.02
N VAL A 54 18.07 -12.71 23.26
CA VAL A 54 16.92 -12.86 24.16
C VAL A 54 16.92 -11.79 25.23
N GLY A 55 16.02 -10.82 25.11
CA GLY A 55 15.80 -9.75 26.08
C GLY A 55 15.15 -10.20 27.39
N PRO A 56 15.12 -9.32 28.42
CA PRO A 56 14.52 -9.64 29.72
C PRO A 56 13.00 -9.46 29.76
N GLY A 57 12.38 -8.90 28.71
CA GLY A 57 10.95 -8.60 28.64
C GLY A 57 10.11 -9.70 27.98
N ASN A 58 8.90 -9.32 27.56
CA ASN A 58 8.00 -10.21 26.83
C ASN A 58 8.56 -10.61 25.47
N ASN A 59 9.21 -9.68 24.75
CA ASN A 59 9.78 -9.97 23.43
C ASN A 59 10.78 -11.14 23.48
N GLY A 60 11.73 -11.10 24.42
CA GLY A 60 12.62 -12.25 24.64
C GLY A 60 11.92 -13.50 25.18
N GLY A 61 10.73 -13.37 25.76
CA GLY A 61 9.87 -14.50 26.08
C GLY A 61 9.34 -15.17 24.81
N ASP A 62 8.77 -14.38 23.89
CA ASP A 62 8.29 -14.82 22.58
C ASP A 62 9.43 -15.49 21.78
N THR A 63 10.62 -14.88 21.78
CA THR A 63 11.83 -15.46 21.16
C THR A 63 12.23 -16.80 21.77
N LEU A 64 12.20 -16.96 23.09
CA LEU A 64 12.52 -18.25 23.73
C LEU A 64 11.49 -19.33 23.40
N VAL A 65 10.21 -18.96 23.30
CA VAL A 65 9.17 -19.90 22.88
C VAL A 65 9.45 -20.36 21.46
N ALA A 66 9.71 -19.43 20.52
CA ALA A 66 10.02 -19.78 19.13
C ALA A 66 11.27 -20.65 19.00
N LEU A 67 12.37 -20.28 19.66
CA LEU A 67 13.59 -21.09 19.70
C LEU A 67 13.33 -22.50 20.27
N THR A 68 12.42 -22.62 21.24
CA THR A 68 12.06 -23.92 21.82
C THR A 68 11.27 -24.78 20.84
N ALA A 69 10.33 -24.19 20.09
CA ALA A 69 9.56 -24.89 19.07
C ALA A 69 10.48 -25.39 17.94
N LEU A 70 11.36 -24.52 17.41
CA LEU A 70 12.35 -24.89 16.40
C LEU A 70 13.30 -25.99 16.88
N ALA A 71 13.75 -25.92 18.15
CA ALA A 71 14.57 -26.99 18.74
C ALA A 71 13.82 -28.34 18.80
N ASP A 72 12.52 -28.33 19.12
CA ASP A 72 11.69 -29.55 19.16
C ASP A 72 11.49 -30.16 17.75
N GLU A 73 11.56 -29.32 16.71
CA GLU A 73 11.55 -29.73 15.30
C GLU A 73 12.92 -30.19 14.78
N GLY A 74 13.96 -30.11 15.61
CA GLY A 74 15.30 -30.63 15.31
C GLY A 74 16.31 -29.59 14.85
N TRP A 75 15.96 -28.30 14.87
CA TRP A 75 16.91 -27.23 14.60
C TRP A 75 17.98 -27.15 15.68
N LYS A 76 19.19 -26.76 15.27
CA LYS A 76 20.25 -26.40 16.22
C LYS A 76 19.97 -25.00 16.76
N ALA A 77 19.22 -24.91 17.85
CA ALA A 77 18.82 -23.63 18.43
C ALA A 77 19.77 -23.16 19.55
N ARG A 78 20.25 -21.92 19.47
CA ARG A 78 21.10 -21.30 20.50
C ARG A 78 20.54 -19.95 20.97
N ALA A 79 20.76 -19.59 22.23
CA ALA A 79 20.25 -18.36 22.82
C ALA A 79 21.33 -17.54 23.55
N TYR A 80 21.40 -16.25 23.23
CA TYR A 80 22.19 -15.25 23.95
C TYR A 80 21.29 -14.44 24.89
N LEU A 81 21.45 -14.59 26.20
CA LEU A 81 20.58 -13.94 27.18
C LEU A 81 21.05 -12.51 27.52
N VAL A 82 20.30 -11.51 27.09
CA VAL A 82 20.57 -10.09 27.37
C VAL A 82 19.94 -9.68 28.69
N LYS A 83 20.71 -9.70 29.78
CA LYS A 83 20.24 -9.39 31.16
C LYS A 83 19.03 -10.19 31.62
N ARG A 84 18.73 -11.32 30.96
CA ARG A 84 17.67 -12.25 31.33
C ARG A 84 18.19 -13.30 32.31
N LYS A 85 17.41 -13.62 33.34
CA LYS A 85 17.70 -14.74 34.23
C LYS A 85 17.27 -16.04 33.55
N LYS A 86 17.88 -17.18 33.92
CA LYS A 86 17.41 -18.50 33.51
C LYS A 86 16.09 -18.85 34.23
N ASP A 87 15.00 -18.31 33.71
CA ASP A 87 13.62 -18.54 34.15
C ASP A 87 13.08 -19.87 33.61
N GLU A 88 11.79 -20.15 33.82
CA GLU A 88 11.17 -21.41 33.38
C GLU A 88 11.19 -21.57 31.84
N LEU A 89 11.08 -20.48 31.08
CA LEU A 89 11.18 -20.53 29.61
C LEU A 89 12.58 -20.95 29.17
N ALA A 90 13.62 -20.36 29.76
CA ALA A 90 15.01 -20.74 29.47
C ALA A 90 15.33 -22.19 29.88
N LYS A 91 14.70 -22.70 30.95
CA LYS A 91 14.84 -24.13 31.33
C LYS A 91 14.17 -25.04 30.31
N ASN A 92 12.93 -24.73 29.91
CA ASN A 92 12.19 -25.50 28.92
C ASN A 92 12.94 -25.56 27.57
N PHE A 93 13.51 -24.43 27.14
CA PHE A 93 14.37 -24.36 25.96
C PHE A 93 15.54 -25.35 26.02
N VAL A 94 16.26 -25.40 27.15
CA VAL A 94 17.38 -26.34 27.35
C VAL A 94 16.90 -27.79 27.45
N GLU A 95 15.76 -28.05 28.08
CA GLU A 95 15.17 -29.40 28.16
C GLU A 95 14.77 -29.94 26.78
N LYS A 96 14.44 -29.07 25.83
CA LYS A 96 14.16 -29.40 24.42
C LYS A 96 15.41 -29.50 23.53
N GLY A 97 16.60 -29.38 24.11
CA GLY A 97 17.86 -29.53 23.37
C GLY A 97 18.50 -28.21 22.92
N GLY A 98 17.90 -27.08 23.26
CA GLY A 98 18.48 -25.76 23.00
C GLY A 98 19.71 -25.46 23.86
N GLU A 99 20.63 -24.66 23.32
CA GLU A 99 21.87 -24.28 24.00
C GLU A 99 21.89 -22.81 24.41
N ILE A 100 22.25 -22.50 25.65
CA ILE A 100 22.40 -21.11 26.12
C ILE A 100 23.88 -20.78 26.27
N PHE A 101 24.35 -19.74 25.57
CA PHE A 101 25.74 -19.29 25.66
C PHE A 101 26.12 -18.97 27.12
N SER A 102 27.32 -19.37 27.53
CA SER A 102 27.81 -19.18 28.89
C SER A 102 29.34 -19.18 28.97
N GLY A 103 29.89 -18.57 30.02
CA GLY A 103 31.34 -18.45 30.21
C GLY A 103 31.77 -16.98 30.34
N ASN A 104 33.07 -16.71 30.18
CA ASN A 104 33.62 -15.35 30.21
C ASN A 104 33.59 -14.68 28.82
N ASP A 105 33.66 -15.46 27.76
CA ASP A 105 33.78 -15.00 26.36
C ASP A 105 32.48 -15.29 25.60
N VAL A 106 31.36 -14.85 26.17
CA VAL A 106 30.00 -15.18 25.67
C VAL A 106 29.74 -14.53 24.32
N PHE A 107 30.25 -13.31 24.11
CA PHE A 107 30.09 -12.61 22.84
C PHE A 107 30.92 -13.26 21.73
N ASP A 108 32.16 -13.67 22.00
CA ASP A 108 32.98 -14.38 21.01
C ASP A 108 32.30 -15.66 20.52
N GLN A 109 31.66 -16.41 21.43
CA GLN A 109 30.86 -17.59 21.05
C GLN A 109 29.64 -17.24 20.18
N LEU A 110 28.99 -16.10 20.44
CA LEU A 110 27.89 -15.61 19.61
C LEU A 110 28.42 -15.27 18.21
N ALA A 111 29.50 -14.49 18.12
CA ALA A 111 30.11 -14.10 16.85
C ALA A 111 30.52 -15.31 16.00
N GLU A 112 31.22 -16.29 16.59
CA GLU A 112 31.58 -17.54 15.91
C GLU A 112 30.36 -18.35 15.43
N SER A 113 29.24 -18.25 16.16
CA SER A 113 28.02 -18.99 15.80
C SER A 113 27.25 -18.30 14.67
N LEU A 114 27.28 -16.96 14.62
CA LEU A 114 26.66 -16.18 13.55
C LEU A 114 27.27 -16.48 12.17
N GLU A 115 28.55 -16.86 12.10
CA GLU A 115 29.21 -17.27 10.84
C GLU A 115 28.56 -18.51 10.18
N THR A 116 27.82 -19.31 10.95
CA THR A 116 27.23 -20.58 10.50
C THR A 116 25.72 -20.64 10.70
N ALA A 117 25.10 -19.57 11.18
CA ALA A 117 23.67 -19.53 11.45
C ALA A 117 22.90 -19.30 10.16
N ASP A 118 21.73 -19.92 10.06
CA ASP A 118 20.79 -19.65 8.97
C ASP A 118 19.84 -18.51 9.35
N VAL A 119 19.51 -18.39 10.65
CA VAL A 119 18.56 -17.40 11.16
C VAL A 119 19.07 -16.74 12.44
N LEU A 120 18.96 -15.41 12.53
CA LEU A 120 19.14 -14.62 13.73
C LEU A 120 17.81 -14.00 14.17
N LEU A 121 17.33 -14.35 15.35
CA LEU A 121 16.16 -13.75 15.98
C LEU A 121 16.55 -12.57 16.88
N ASP A 122 16.08 -11.38 16.55
CA ASP A 122 16.18 -10.20 17.41
C ASP A 122 14.98 -10.09 18.36
N GLY A 123 15.20 -10.54 19.59
CA GLY A 123 14.25 -10.51 20.70
C GLY A 123 14.66 -9.61 21.85
N VAL A 124 15.58 -8.65 21.64
CA VAL A 124 16.21 -7.92 22.75
C VAL A 124 15.25 -6.94 23.40
N LEU A 125 14.59 -6.11 22.60
CA LEU A 125 13.63 -5.08 23.00
C LEU A 125 12.38 -5.17 22.11
N GLY A 126 11.25 -4.68 22.61
CA GLY A 126 10.02 -4.55 21.81
C GLY A 126 9.33 -3.24 22.16
N THR A 127 8.00 -3.21 22.18
CA THR A 127 7.16 -2.00 22.43
C THR A 127 7.38 -1.27 23.76
N GLY A 128 8.25 -1.77 24.66
CA GLY A 128 8.61 -1.16 25.94
C GLY A 128 9.90 -0.33 25.92
N ILE A 129 10.48 -0.11 24.75
CA ILE A 129 11.74 0.62 24.57
C ILE A 129 11.68 2.06 25.11
N LYS A 130 12.85 2.60 25.43
CA LYS A 130 13.07 4.03 25.65
C LYS A 130 14.36 4.44 24.96
N LEU A 131 14.29 5.47 24.12
CA LEU A 131 15.44 6.07 23.47
C LEU A 131 16.00 7.25 24.29
N PRO A 132 17.33 7.49 24.26
CA PRO A 132 18.37 6.64 23.65
C PRO A 132 18.54 5.30 24.39
N LEU A 133 19.10 4.31 23.69
CA LEU A 133 19.37 2.98 24.25
C LEU A 133 20.31 3.05 25.46
N LYS A 134 20.21 2.06 26.35
CA LYS A 134 21.18 1.91 27.44
C LYS A 134 22.50 1.40 26.85
N ASN A 135 23.63 1.95 27.28
CA ASN A 135 24.97 1.62 26.76
C ASN A 135 25.19 0.12 26.50
N GLU A 136 24.95 -0.74 27.49
CA GLU A 136 25.19 -2.18 27.34
C GLU A 136 24.33 -2.86 26.26
N VAL A 137 23.14 -2.33 25.94
CA VAL A 137 22.32 -2.85 24.83
C VAL A 137 22.76 -2.23 23.51
N ALA A 138 23.06 -0.93 23.50
CA ALA A 138 23.60 -0.26 22.32
C ALA A 138 24.92 -0.88 21.85
N GLU A 139 25.84 -1.15 22.78
CA GLU A 139 27.11 -1.85 22.55
C GLU A 139 26.86 -3.23 21.95
N LEU A 140 25.97 -4.05 22.53
CA LEU A 140 25.63 -5.37 22.00
C LEU A 140 25.11 -5.30 20.56
N LEU A 141 24.11 -4.44 20.29
CA LEU A 141 23.52 -4.38 18.95
C LEU A 141 24.52 -3.86 17.92
N SER A 142 25.35 -2.88 18.29
CA SER A 142 26.45 -2.39 17.45
C SER A 142 27.49 -3.48 17.16
N GLU A 143 27.91 -4.25 18.17
CA GLU A 143 28.86 -5.35 17.97
C GLU A 143 28.25 -6.47 17.10
N VAL A 144 26.95 -6.75 17.24
CA VAL A 144 26.25 -7.71 16.35
C VAL A 144 26.22 -7.19 14.92
N ASN A 145 25.88 -5.92 14.70
CA ASN A 145 25.93 -5.31 13.36
C ASN A 145 27.34 -5.38 12.76
N ASP A 146 28.39 -5.06 13.52
CA ASP A 146 29.78 -5.17 13.07
C ASP A 146 30.14 -6.61 12.64
N VAL A 147 29.63 -7.62 13.34
CA VAL A 147 29.80 -9.02 12.95
C VAL A 147 29.04 -9.30 11.66
N LEU A 148 27.75 -8.98 11.59
CA LEU A 148 26.90 -9.23 10.42
C LEU A 148 27.47 -8.58 9.14
N ASP A 149 27.93 -7.33 9.24
CA ASP A 149 28.56 -6.58 8.14
C ASP A 149 29.90 -7.18 7.66
N SER A 150 30.53 -8.01 8.50
CA SER A 150 31.81 -8.65 8.20
C SER A 150 31.66 -10.02 7.53
N LEU A 151 30.45 -10.60 7.53
CA LEU A 151 30.19 -11.91 6.94
C LEU A 151 30.07 -11.80 5.40
N ASP A 152 30.56 -12.83 4.70
CA ASP A 152 30.33 -12.95 3.25
C ASP A 152 28.86 -13.28 2.95
N GLU A 153 28.23 -14.09 3.81
CA GLU A 153 26.82 -14.47 3.79
C GLU A 153 26.27 -14.29 5.22
N SER A 154 25.32 -13.38 5.39
CA SER A 154 24.68 -13.11 6.68
C SER A 154 23.47 -14.05 6.89
N PRO A 155 23.16 -14.44 8.15
CA PRO A 155 21.91 -15.14 8.45
C PRO A 155 20.70 -14.27 8.11
N LEU A 156 19.55 -14.91 7.87
CA LEU A 156 18.27 -14.20 7.80
C LEU A 156 17.98 -13.56 9.17
N VAL A 157 17.94 -12.22 9.22
CA VAL A 157 17.66 -11.48 10.45
C VAL A 157 16.15 -11.28 10.58
N VAL A 158 15.59 -11.85 11.64
CA VAL A 158 14.16 -11.77 11.94
C VAL A 158 13.93 -10.99 13.22
N ALA A 159 13.31 -9.82 13.12
CA ALA A 159 12.88 -9.05 14.28
C ALA A 159 11.60 -9.65 14.89
N VAL A 160 11.63 -9.90 16.20
CA VAL A 160 10.48 -10.37 16.96
C VAL A 160 9.66 -9.16 17.40
N ASP A 161 8.40 -9.09 16.97
CA ASP A 161 7.44 -8.00 17.17
C ASP A 161 7.79 -6.65 16.51
N CYS A 162 9.01 -6.15 16.73
CA CYS A 162 9.53 -4.84 16.33
C CYS A 162 11.07 -4.89 16.45
N PRO A 163 11.85 -4.36 15.49
CA PRO A 163 13.32 -4.35 15.59
C PRO A 163 13.80 -3.69 16.89
N SER A 164 14.77 -4.30 17.55
CA SER A 164 15.32 -3.76 18.79
C SER A 164 16.04 -2.45 18.53
N GLY A 165 15.56 -1.39 19.18
CA GLY A 165 16.05 -0.03 18.93
C GLY A 165 15.03 0.88 18.27
N VAL A 166 13.89 0.34 17.84
CA VAL A 166 12.78 1.09 17.23
C VAL A 166 11.68 1.42 18.24
N ASP A 167 11.26 2.69 18.32
CA ASP A 167 10.04 3.11 18.98
C ASP A 167 8.82 2.83 18.08
N CYS A 168 8.07 1.78 18.42
CA CYS A 168 6.96 1.31 17.61
C CYS A 168 5.72 2.25 17.64
N ASP A 169 5.73 3.38 18.35
CA ASP A 169 4.69 4.43 18.27
C ASP A 169 5.15 5.63 17.41
N SER A 170 6.38 6.13 17.60
CA SER A 170 6.87 7.33 16.91
C SER A 170 7.60 7.04 15.59
N GLY A 171 8.16 5.84 15.45
CA GLY A 171 9.06 5.49 14.35
C GLY A 171 10.49 6.03 14.50
N GLU A 172 10.82 6.65 15.64
CA GLU A 172 12.23 6.94 15.96
C GLU A 172 13.00 5.63 16.14
N ALA A 173 14.22 5.57 15.62
CA ALA A 173 15.10 4.41 15.72
C ALA A 173 16.47 4.82 16.26
N ALA A 174 17.11 3.92 16.99
CA ALA A 174 18.51 4.06 17.37
C ALA A 174 19.42 3.67 16.20
N ASP A 175 20.55 4.36 16.02
CA ASP A 175 21.51 4.04 14.95
C ASP A 175 22.09 2.62 15.13
N GLU A 176 22.12 2.11 16.37
CA GLU A 176 22.59 0.77 16.69
C GLU A 176 21.56 -0.34 16.43
N SER A 177 20.35 -0.02 15.94
CA SER A 177 19.33 -1.05 15.64
C SER A 177 19.82 -2.01 14.56
N ILE A 178 19.46 -3.29 14.67
CA ILE A 178 19.79 -4.29 13.64
C ILE A 178 18.77 -4.17 12.51
N HIS A 179 19.23 -4.15 11.26
CA HIS A 179 18.34 -4.23 10.10
C HIS A 179 17.79 -5.65 9.99
N ALA A 180 16.47 -5.79 10.11
CA ALA A 180 15.81 -7.06 9.86
C ALA A 180 15.56 -7.23 8.35
N ASP A 181 15.69 -8.46 7.87
CA ASP A 181 15.17 -8.89 6.57
C ASP A 181 13.66 -9.13 6.66
N LEU A 182 13.19 -9.54 7.85
CA LEU A 182 11.78 -9.79 8.14
C LEU A 182 11.44 -9.35 9.57
N THR A 183 10.37 -8.59 9.74
CA THR A 183 9.74 -8.35 11.05
C THR A 183 8.44 -9.14 11.15
N VAL A 184 8.37 -10.03 12.15
CA VAL A 184 7.16 -10.77 12.47
C VAL A 184 6.47 -10.09 13.64
N THR A 185 5.39 -9.37 13.36
CA THR A 185 4.68 -8.58 14.38
C THR A 185 3.49 -9.34 14.96
N MET A 186 3.29 -9.19 16.27
CA MET A 186 2.30 -9.97 17.00
C MET A 186 0.93 -9.30 16.91
N ALA A 187 -0.06 -10.00 16.35
CA ALA A 187 -1.47 -9.63 16.17
C ALA A 187 -1.80 -8.41 15.28
N ALA A 188 -0.97 -7.37 15.30
CA ALA A 188 -1.21 -6.14 14.56
C ALA A 188 0.10 -5.39 14.32
N VAL A 189 0.14 -4.63 13.22
CA VAL A 189 1.25 -3.74 12.89
C VAL A 189 1.23 -2.54 13.83
N LYS A 190 2.39 -2.21 14.40
CA LYS A 190 2.56 -1.03 15.23
C LYS A 190 2.88 0.17 14.34
N GLN A 191 2.22 1.29 14.55
CA GLN A 191 2.26 2.43 13.62
C GLN A 191 3.67 2.99 13.35
N GLY A 192 4.57 2.94 14.35
CA GLY A 192 5.94 3.41 14.22
C GLY A 192 6.74 2.60 13.21
N LEU A 193 6.39 1.32 13.00
CA LEU A 193 7.03 0.48 11.98
C LEU A 193 6.78 1.00 10.57
N LEU A 194 5.68 1.73 10.32
CA LEU A 194 5.37 2.33 9.02
C LEU A 194 5.74 3.82 8.97
N THR A 195 6.80 4.20 9.68
CA THR A 195 7.33 5.56 9.74
C THR A 195 8.85 5.52 9.59
N LEU A 196 9.44 6.51 8.90
CA LEU A 196 10.89 6.64 8.80
C LEU A 196 11.44 7.40 10.02
N PRO A 197 12.61 7.01 10.57
CA PRO A 197 13.55 6.02 10.03
C PRO A 197 13.23 4.55 10.32
N ALA A 198 12.35 4.23 11.27
CA ALA A 198 12.10 2.84 11.69
C ALA A 198 11.85 1.84 10.55
N PHE A 199 11.09 2.21 9.52
CA PHE A 199 10.80 1.33 8.37
C PHE A 199 12.06 0.85 7.62
N GLU A 200 13.19 1.58 7.71
CA GLU A 200 14.47 1.14 7.12
C GLU A 200 15.04 -0.11 7.81
N TYR A 201 14.62 -0.40 9.04
CA TYR A 201 15.07 -1.54 9.85
C TYR A 201 14.09 -2.72 9.86
N VAL A 202 12.91 -2.57 9.25
CA VAL A 202 11.81 -3.53 9.38
C VAL A 202 11.97 -4.73 8.45
N GLY A 203 12.53 -4.53 7.25
CA GLY A 203 12.48 -5.52 6.19
C GLY A 203 11.06 -5.79 5.73
N ASP A 204 10.79 -7.02 5.30
CA ASP A 204 9.43 -7.48 5.04
C ASP A 204 8.61 -7.55 6.32
N LEU A 205 7.29 -7.38 6.23
CA LEU A 205 6.42 -7.31 7.39
C LEU A 205 5.35 -8.41 7.34
N LYS A 206 5.37 -9.29 8.33
CA LYS A 206 4.35 -10.35 8.50
C LYS A 206 3.66 -10.20 9.85
N VAL A 207 2.36 -10.50 9.91
CA VAL A 207 1.58 -10.52 11.15
C VAL A 207 1.22 -11.96 11.48
N VAL A 208 1.42 -12.36 12.74
CA VAL A 208 0.96 -13.65 13.27
C VAL A 208 -0.21 -13.48 14.24
N ASP A 209 -1.12 -14.45 14.28
CA ASP A 209 -2.23 -14.46 15.23
C ASP A 209 -1.77 -15.02 16.58
N ILE A 210 -1.94 -14.24 17.64
CA ILE A 210 -1.63 -14.69 19.02
C ILE A 210 -2.83 -15.37 19.69
N GLY A 211 -3.85 -15.74 18.92
CA GLY A 211 -5.10 -16.39 19.35
C GLY A 211 -6.14 -15.40 19.85
N LEU A 212 -6.10 -14.14 19.41
CA LEU A 212 -7.02 -13.12 19.89
C LEU A 212 -8.46 -13.43 19.45
N PRO A 213 -9.44 -13.42 20.38
CA PRO A 213 -10.83 -13.57 19.99
C PRO A 213 -11.25 -12.47 18.99
N PRO A 214 -11.88 -12.81 17.86
CA PRO A 214 -12.25 -11.82 16.84
C PRO A 214 -13.37 -10.88 17.33
N ASP A 215 -14.02 -11.21 18.44
CA ASP A 215 -15.13 -10.46 18.99
C ASP A 215 -14.76 -9.38 20.01
N LEU A 216 -13.47 -9.23 20.35
CA LEU A 216 -12.95 -8.19 21.23
C LEU A 216 -13.39 -6.80 20.77
N SER A 217 -13.90 -6.01 21.71
CA SER A 217 -14.42 -4.67 21.42
C SER A 217 -13.30 -3.72 20.99
N ALA A 218 -12.13 -3.79 21.63
CA ALA A 218 -10.97 -3.00 21.24
C ALA A 218 -10.51 -3.29 19.80
N LEU A 219 -10.60 -4.55 19.36
CA LEU A 219 -10.24 -4.97 18.01
C LEU A 219 -11.29 -4.53 16.97
N LYS A 220 -12.57 -4.74 17.26
CA LYS A 220 -13.70 -4.35 16.38
C LYS A 220 -13.80 -2.85 16.12
N ASN A 221 -13.36 -2.04 17.09
CA ASN A 221 -13.41 -0.59 16.97
C ASN A 221 -12.27 0.00 16.12
N LEU A 222 -11.27 -0.80 15.74
CA LEU A 222 -10.20 -0.36 14.86
C LEU A 222 -10.72 -0.18 13.43
N GLN A 223 -10.50 1.02 12.89
CA GLN A 223 -10.84 1.39 11.53
C GLN A 223 -9.61 1.53 10.63
N THR A 224 -8.41 1.33 11.19
CA THR A 224 -7.15 1.51 10.49
C THR A 224 -6.48 0.17 10.23
N GLU A 225 -6.09 -0.05 8.99
CA GLU A 225 -5.52 -1.29 8.49
C GLU A 225 -4.25 -1.03 7.68
N VAL A 226 -3.48 -2.09 7.49
CA VAL A 226 -2.35 -2.15 6.56
C VAL A 226 -2.71 -3.17 5.50
N ALA A 227 -2.58 -2.79 4.23
CA ALA A 227 -2.81 -3.70 3.12
C ALA A 227 -1.69 -4.74 3.04
N ASP A 228 -2.06 -5.99 2.89
CA ASP A 228 -1.20 -7.15 2.64
C ASP A 228 -1.71 -7.88 1.39
N GLU A 229 -0.97 -8.89 0.96
CA GLU A 229 -1.30 -9.71 -0.20
C GLU A 229 -2.68 -10.37 -0.06
N ASP A 230 -2.92 -11.06 1.07
CA ASP A 230 -4.17 -11.77 1.36
C ASP A 230 -5.40 -10.86 1.30
N SER A 231 -5.33 -9.67 1.92
CA SER A 231 -6.43 -8.71 1.93
C SER A 231 -6.67 -8.12 0.56
N VAL A 232 -5.66 -7.98 -0.30
CA VAL A 232 -5.83 -7.47 -1.66
C VAL A 232 -6.35 -8.55 -2.60
N SER A 233 -5.81 -9.78 -2.53
CA SER A 233 -6.30 -10.93 -3.30
C SER A 233 -7.81 -11.15 -3.05
N ALA A 234 -8.24 -11.07 -1.78
CA ALA A 234 -9.64 -11.21 -1.40
C ALA A 234 -10.58 -10.11 -1.96
N LEU A 235 -10.04 -8.96 -2.43
CA LEU A 235 -10.82 -7.89 -3.05
C LEU A 235 -10.98 -8.05 -4.56
N LEU A 236 -10.09 -8.82 -5.21
CA LEU A 236 -10.07 -8.92 -6.66
C LEU A 236 -11.32 -9.63 -7.21
N PRO A 237 -11.84 -9.20 -8.36
CA PRO A 237 -13.04 -9.80 -8.94
C PRO A 237 -12.71 -11.16 -9.56
N GLU A 238 -13.58 -12.16 -9.32
CA GLU A 238 -13.44 -13.48 -9.95
C GLU A 238 -13.59 -13.39 -11.48
N ARG A 239 -12.71 -14.10 -12.21
CA ARG A 239 -12.76 -14.18 -13.68
C ARG A 239 -13.40 -15.48 -14.16
N ALA A 240 -14.72 -15.58 -14.01
CA ALA A 240 -15.50 -16.78 -14.37
C ALA A 240 -15.34 -17.20 -15.85
N LEU A 241 -15.30 -18.51 -16.12
CA LEU A 241 -15.05 -19.08 -17.45
C LEU A 241 -16.08 -18.71 -18.53
N ASP A 242 -17.31 -18.35 -18.13
CA ASP A 242 -18.40 -17.95 -19.03
C ASP A 242 -18.50 -16.42 -19.24
N SER A 243 -17.45 -15.68 -18.84
CA SER A 243 -17.37 -14.23 -18.97
C SER A 243 -17.16 -13.76 -20.42
N HIS A 244 -17.56 -12.52 -20.68
CA HIS A 244 -17.26 -11.79 -21.91
C HIS A 244 -16.74 -10.39 -21.58
N LYS A 245 -16.26 -9.63 -22.58
CA LYS A 245 -15.74 -8.27 -22.36
C LYS A 245 -16.70 -7.32 -21.62
N GLY A 246 -18.01 -7.49 -21.76
CA GLY A 246 -18.99 -6.68 -21.02
C GLY A 246 -19.11 -7.02 -19.53
N THR A 247 -18.61 -8.20 -19.12
CA THR A 247 -18.66 -8.67 -17.73
C THR A 247 -17.73 -7.83 -16.85
N PHE A 248 -16.59 -7.43 -17.41
CA PHE A 248 -15.54 -6.66 -16.74
C PHE A 248 -15.65 -5.14 -16.99
N GLY A 249 -16.84 -4.70 -17.45
CA GLY A 249 -17.21 -3.29 -17.64
C GLY A 249 -16.36 -2.51 -18.64
N THR A 250 -16.67 -1.20 -18.73
CA THR A 250 -15.95 -0.24 -19.58
C THR A 250 -15.34 0.88 -18.74
N ALA A 251 -14.02 1.04 -18.82
CA ALA A 251 -13.31 2.18 -18.26
C ALA A 251 -13.24 3.32 -19.31
N LEU A 252 -13.91 4.43 -19.03
CA LEU A 252 -13.83 5.65 -19.83
C LEU A 252 -12.75 6.57 -19.25
N ILE A 253 -11.74 6.94 -20.04
CA ILE A 253 -10.62 7.75 -19.55
C ILE A 253 -10.54 9.01 -20.39
N ALA A 254 -10.91 10.16 -19.79
CA ALA A 254 -10.63 11.45 -20.38
C ALA A 254 -9.26 11.93 -19.89
N ALA A 255 -8.29 11.98 -20.80
CA ALA A 255 -6.90 12.28 -20.47
C ALA A 255 -6.14 12.89 -21.66
N GLY A 256 -4.99 13.48 -21.33
CA GLY A 256 -3.98 13.90 -22.27
C GLY A 256 -4.20 15.30 -22.87
N SER A 257 -3.08 15.81 -23.37
CA SER A 257 -2.97 17.06 -24.12
C SER A 257 -1.71 17.00 -24.99
N VAL A 258 -1.48 18.00 -25.84
CA VAL A 258 -0.30 18.04 -26.72
C VAL A 258 1.02 17.93 -25.96
N ASN A 259 1.09 18.42 -24.72
CA ASN A 259 2.29 18.35 -23.89
C ASN A 259 2.36 17.07 -23.04
N TYR A 260 1.25 16.36 -22.86
CA TYR A 260 1.11 15.23 -21.94
C TYR A 260 0.38 14.06 -22.61
N THR A 261 0.86 13.63 -23.78
CA THR A 261 0.25 12.53 -24.54
C THR A 261 0.38 11.18 -23.83
N GLY A 262 1.50 10.96 -23.15
CA GLY A 262 1.81 9.69 -22.45
C GLY A 262 0.84 9.37 -21.32
N ALA A 263 0.26 10.38 -20.66
CA ALA A 263 -0.68 10.18 -19.55
C ALA A 263 -1.92 9.37 -19.98
N ALA A 264 -2.45 9.64 -21.18
CA ALA A 264 -3.58 8.89 -21.72
C ALA A 264 -3.22 7.43 -22.06
N VAL A 265 -1.99 7.20 -22.55
CA VAL A 265 -1.50 5.87 -22.90
C VAL A 265 -1.27 5.04 -21.63
N LEU A 266 -0.50 5.58 -20.67
CA LEU A 266 -0.19 4.90 -19.40
C LEU A 266 -1.45 4.53 -18.63
N ALA A 267 -2.39 5.47 -18.46
CA ALA A 267 -3.65 5.20 -17.77
C ALA A 267 -4.53 4.19 -18.52
N GLY A 268 -4.56 4.25 -19.85
CA GLY A 268 -5.34 3.34 -20.69
C GLY A 268 -4.82 1.90 -20.65
N GLU A 269 -3.51 1.71 -20.81
CA GLU A 269 -2.88 0.40 -20.74
C GLU A 269 -3.00 -0.17 -19.32
N ALA A 270 -2.79 0.64 -18.30
CA ALA A 270 -2.95 0.24 -16.91
C ALA A 270 -4.37 -0.25 -16.59
N ALA A 271 -5.40 0.41 -17.13
CA ALA A 271 -6.78 -0.03 -16.96
C ALA A 271 -7.05 -1.40 -17.60
N TYR A 272 -6.47 -1.67 -18.77
CA TYR A 272 -6.54 -3.00 -19.38
C TYR A 272 -5.75 -4.05 -18.57
N ARG A 273 -4.54 -3.72 -18.12
CA ARG A 273 -3.70 -4.61 -17.30
C ARG A 273 -4.40 -4.97 -15.98
N ALA A 274 -5.14 -4.03 -15.39
CA ALA A 274 -5.95 -4.26 -14.19
C ALA A 274 -7.19 -5.13 -14.44
N GLY A 275 -7.50 -5.50 -15.69
CA GLY A 275 -8.56 -6.46 -16.02
C GLY A 275 -9.84 -5.87 -16.60
N ALA A 276 -9.89 -4.56 -16.90
CA ALA A 276 -11.07 -3.93 -17.51
C ALA A 276 -11.43 -4.58 -18.85
N GLY A 277 -12.73 -4.78 -19.09
CA GLY A 277 -13.20 -5.47 -20.28
C GLY A 277 -13.11 -4.65 -21.57
N LEU A 278 -13.30 -3.33 -21.46
CA LEU A 278 -13.11 -2.37 -22.54
C LEU A 278 -12.53 -1.07 -21.97
N VAL A 279 -11.59 -0.46 -22.69
CA VAL A 279 -11.10 0.90 -22.41
C VAL A 279 -11.50 1.83 -23.55
N GLN A 280 -12.10 2.95 -23.18
CA GLN A 280 -12.45 4.03 -24.09
C GLN A 280 -11.67 5.29 -23.72
N LEU A 281 -10.75 5.70 -24.60
CA LEU A 281 -9.92 6.88 -24.42
C LEU A 281 -10.58 8.11 -25.05
N ALA A 282 -10.95 9.06 -24.21
CA ALA A 282 -11.44 10.37 -24.60
C ALA A 282 -10.29 11.39 -24.59
N VAL A 283 -9.74 11.67 -25.77
CA VAL A 283 -8.53 12.50 -25.93
C VAL A 283 -8.80 13.71 -26.80
N PRO A 284 -8.06 14.83 -26.65
CA PRO A 284 -8.06 15.90 -27.63
C PRO A 284 -7.82 15.35 -29.05
N ALA A 285 -8.67 15.72 -30.00
CA ALA A 285 -8.54 15.27 -31.39
C ALA A 285 -7.15 15.57 -31.98
N SER A 286 -6.48 16.61 -31.49
CA SER A 286 -5.12 17.00 -31.87
C SER A 286 -4.03 15.97 -31.52
N ILE A 287 -4.25 15.09 -30.54
CA ILE A 287 -3.25 14.10 -30.11
C ILE A 287 -3.52 12.68 -30.58
N HIS A 288 -4.72 12.39 -31.08
CA HIS A 288 -5.13 11.04 -31.46
C HIS A 288 -4.12 10.32 -32.37
N ALA A 289 -3.65 10.98 -33.44
CA ALA A 289 -2.70 10.37 -34.36
C ALA A 289 -1.35 9.99 -33.70
N ALA A 290 -0.96 10.66 -32.61
CA ALA A 290 0.28 10.39 -31.88
C ALA A 290 0.15 9.21 -30.90
N VAL A 291 -1.07 8.89 -30.44
CA VAL A 291 -1.32 7.86 -29.41
C VAL A 291 -2.04 6.63 -29.95
N ALA A 292 -2.76 6.72 -31.06
CA ALA A 292 -3.59 5.63 -31.59
C ALA A 292 -2.82 4.34 -31.91
N GLY A 293 -1.54 4.46 -32.25
CA GLY A 293 -0.68 3.31 -32.54
C GLY A 293 -0.04 2.66 -31.31
N GLN A 294 -0.14 3.28 -30.13
CA GLN A 294 0.46 2.75 -28.89
C GLN A 294 -0.47 1.76 -28.19
N ILE A 295 -1.79 2.02 -28.23
CA ILE A 295 -2.82 1.18 -27.60
C ILE A 295 -3.90 0.77 -28.63
N PRO A 296 -3.60 -0.18 -29.53
CA PRO A 296 -4.51 -0.57 -30.61
C PRO A 296 -5.82 -1.21 -30.12
N GLU A 297 -5.86 -1.73 -28.88
CA GLU A 297 -7.02 -2.34 -28.25
C GLU A 297 -8.07 -1.31 -27.81
N ALA A 298 -7.68 -0.05 -27.57
CA ALA A 298 -8.59 0.97 -27.08
C ALA A 298 -9.55 1.48 -28.16
N THR A 299 -10.72 1.91 -27.71
CA THR A 299 -11.65 2.69 -28.53
C THR A 299 -11.53 4.18 -28.22
N TRP A 300 -11.89 5.05 -29.16
CA TRP A 300 -11.54 6.47 -29.08
C TRP A 300 -12.78 7.37 -29.11
N ILE A 301 -12.81 8.36 -28.22
CA ILE A 301 -13.68 9.54 -28.30
C ILE A 301 -12.78 10.73 -28.60
N LEU A 302 -13.02 11.39 -29.73
CA LEU A 302 -12.25 12.56 -30.14
C LEU A 302 -12.89 13.82 -29.56
N LEU A 303 -12.24 14.37 -28.54
CA LEU A 303 -12.71 15.59 -27.88
C LEU A 303 -12.32 16.84 -28.69
N PRO A 304 -13.22 17.82 -28.84
CA PRO A 304 -12.89 19.16 -29.27
C PRO A 304 -11.69 19.71 -28.49
N SER A 305 -10.73 20.29 -29.20
CA SER A 305 -9.50 20.82 -28.61
C SER A 305 -9.28 22.26 -28.98
N SER A 306 -8.75 23.06 -28.05
CA SER A 306 -8.26 24.42 -28.29
C SER A 306 -6.80 24.48 -27.89
N THR A 307 -5.94 24.96 -28.79
CA THR A 307 -4.49 25.13 -28.53
C THR A 307 -3.80 23.87 -27.96
N GLY A 308 -4.28 22.68 -28.31
CA GLY A 308 -3.70 21.40 -27.88
C GLY A 308 -4.21 20.82 -26.56
N VAL A 309 -5.16 21.47 -25.90
CA VAL A 309 -5.85 20.98 -24.69
C VAL A 309 -7.34 20.77 -24.93
N ILE A 310 -8.04 20.12 -24.00
CA ILE A 310 -9.48 19.85 -24.09
C ILE A 310 -10.26 21.18 -24.06
N ALA A 311 -11.11 21.41 -25.07
CA ALA A 311 -11.94 22.61 -25.12
C ALA A 311 -13.20 22.47 -24.26
N SER A 312 -13.77 23.59 -23.82
CA SER A 312 -14.98 23.62 -22.97
C SER A 312 -16.22 22.95 -23.59
N SER A 313 -16.32 22.91 -24.92
CA SER A 313 -17.38 22.21 -25.65
C SER A 313 -17.22 20.69 -25.69
N ALA A 314 -16.13 20.14 -25.18
CA ALA A 314 -15.90 18.70 -25.15
C ALA A 314 -16.84 17.97 -24.18
N ALA A 315 -17.45 18.68 -23.22
CA ALA A 315 -18.42 18.10 -22.28
C ALA A 315 -19.62 17.52 -23.03
N ASP A 316 -20.11 18.20 -24.07
CA ASP A 316 -21.23 17.75 -24.91
C ASP A 316 -20.93 16.41 -25.58
N VAL A 317 -19.69 16.24 -26.09
CA VAL A 317 -19.24 15.00 -26.74
C VAL A 317 -19.12 13.87 -25.72
N LEU A 318 -18.61 14.17 -24.52
CA LEU A 318 -18.46 13.16 -23.48
C LEU A 318 -19.82 12.67 -22.99
N PHE A 319 -20.79 13.57 -22.76
CA PHE A 319 -22.15 13.22 -22.37
C PHE A 319 -22.84 12.26 -23.36
N MET A 320 -22.61 12.43 -24.66
CA MET A 320 -23.14 11.52 -25.69
C MET A 320 -22.56 10.10 -25.63
N ASN A 321 -21.49 9.87 -24.87
CA ASN A 321 -20.78 8.59 -24.81
C ASN A 321 -20.75 7.97 -23.40
N LEU A 322 -21.42 8.56 -22.41
CA LEU A 322 -21.38 8.06 -21.02
C LEU A 322 -22.14 6.75 -20.81
N GLU A 323 -23.16 6.45 -21.61
CA GLU A 323 -24.08 5.32 -21.40
C GLU A 323 -23.37 3.96 -21.24
N ARG A 324 -22.21 3.80 -21.88
CA ARG A 324 -21.44 2.56 -21.85
C ARG A 324 -20.39 2.50 -20.74
N ALA A 325 -20.09 3.63 -20.10
CA ALA A 325 -19.03 3.72 -19.11
C ALA A 325 -19.49 3.16 -17.77
N THR A 326 -18.76 2.19 -17.24
CA THR A 326 -18.99 1.65 -15.89
C THR A 326 -18.25 2.45 -14.84
N ALA A 327 -17.09 3.00 -15.20
CA ALA A 327 -16.32 3.95 -14.40
C ALA A 327 -15.61 4.96 -15.31
N MET A 328 -15.28 6.13 -14.77
CA MET A 328 -14.60 7.18 -15.52
C MET A 328 -13.40 7.76 -14.77
N LEU A 329 -12.27 7.89 -15.48
CA LEU A 329 -11.09 8.61 -15.03
C LEU A 329 -11.00 9.95 -15.75
N ILE A 330 -10.72 11.01 -14.99
CA ILE A 330 -10.43 12.33 -15.52
C ILE A 330 -9.17 12.92 -14.89
N GLY A 331 -8.45 13.77 -15.63
CA GLY A 331 -7.40 14.61 -15.09
C GLY A 331 -5.98 14.34 -15.59
N PRO A 332 -5.51 13.09 -15.78
CA PRO A 332 -4.16 12.80 -16.28
C PRO A 332 -3.82 13.60 -17.55
N GLY A 333 -2.81 14.47 -17.47
CA GLY A 333 -2.31 15.25 -18.60
C GLY A 333 -3.26 16.32 -19.17
N PHE A 334 -4.27 16.75 -18.42
CA PHE A 334 -5.22 17.78 -18.87
C PHE A 334 -4.60 19.15 -19.16
N GLY A 335 -3.51 19.50 -18.46
CA GLY A 335 -3.09 20.90 -18.33
C GLY A 335 -4.01 21.69 -17.39
N THR A 336 -3.77 22.99 -17.27
CA THR A 336 -4.46 23.87 -16.29
C THR A 336 -5.12 25.09 -16.94
N GLU A 337 -5.30 25.05 -18.25
CA GLU A 337 -5.87 26.11 -19.06
C GLU A 337 -7.35 26.36 -18.74
N SER A 338 -7.81 27.60 -18.93
CA SER A 338 -9.17 28.01 -18.59
C SER A 338 -10.25 27.23 -19.34
N THR A 339 -10.00 26.84 -20.60
CA THR A 339 -10.96 26.09 -21.40
C THR A 339 -11.12 24.64 -20.90
N THR A 340 -10.05 24.02 -20.39
CA THR A 340 -10.09 22.70 -19.74
C THR A 340 -10.80 22.78 -18.39
N LYS A 341 -10.58 23.87 -17.63
CA LYS A 341 -11.34 24.15 -16.41
C LYS A 341 -12.84 24.25 -16.69
N GLU A 342 -13.23 25.04 -17.69
CA GLU A 342 -14.62 25.20 -18.11
C GLU A 342 -15.23 23.88 -18.59
N PHE A 343 -14.45 23.03 -19.29
CA PHE A 343 -14.86 21.67 -19.63
C PHE A 343 -15.23 20.86 -18.39
N LEU A 344 -14.34 20.84 -17.38
CA LEU A 344 -14.60 20.12 -16.13
C LEU A 344 -15.81 20.68 -15.39
N GLU A 345 -15.93 22.00 -15.29
CA GLU A 345 -17.09 22.64 -14.66
C GLU A 345 -18.40 22.33 -15.38
N ASN A 346 -18.40 22.33 -16.72
CA ASN A 346 -19.58 21.97 -17.52
C ASN A 346 -19.97 20.50 -17.32
N LEU A 347 -18.97 19.59 -17.29
CA LEU A 347 -19.19 18.17 -17.04
C LEU A 347 -19.81 17.93 -15.66
N LEU A 348 -19.26 18.54 -14.60
CA LEU A 348 -19.75 18.37 -13.23
C LEU A 348 -21.10 19.06 -12.96
N THR A 349 -21.46 20.08 -13.74
CA THR A 349 -22.73 20.81 -13.57
C THR A 349 -23.83 20.37 -14.53
N GLY A 350 -23.55 19.43 -15.44
CA GLY A 350 -24.49 19.02 -16.47
C GLY A 350 -24.82 20.13 -17.48
N LYS A 351 -24.00 21.19 -17.56
CA LYS A 351 -24.24 22.32 -18.47
C LYS A 351 -23.84 21.89 -19.88
N VAL A 352 -24.85 21.72 -20.73
CA VAL A 352 -24.68 21.54 -22.17
C VAL A 352 -24.54 22.91 -22.82
N ALA A 353 -23.59 23.09 -23.74
CA ALA A 353 -23.47 24.35 -24.46
C ALA A 353 -24.76 24.60 -25.29
N PRO A 354 -25.29 25.84 -25.37
CA PRO A 354 -26.47 26.11 -26.18
C PRO A 354 -26.18 25.73 -27.65
N LYS A 355 -27.00 24.83 -28.22
CA LYS A 355 -26.87 24.31 -29.60
C LYS A 355 -26.63 25.47 -30.58
N LYS A 356 -25.38 25.75 -30.92
CA LYS A 356 -25.04 26.61 -32.06
C LYS A 356 -25.10 25.73 -33.31
N SER A 357 -26.01 26.10 -34.19
CA SER A 357 -26.20 25.55 -35.54
C SER A 357 -24.90 25.05 -36.19
N THR A 358 -24.84 23.74 -36.40
CA THR A 358 -24.14 23.03 -37.49
C THR A 358 -22.65 23.33 -37.74
N MET A 359 -21.78 22.40 -37.31
CA MET A 359 -20.64 21.97 -38.12
C MET A 359 -20.61 20.44 -38.15
N ARG A 360 -20.87 19.86 -39.32
CA ARG A 360 -20.88 18.40 -39.57
C ARG A 360 -19.43 17.91 -39.69
N ILE A 361 -19.03 16.97 -38.84
CA ILE A 361 -17.88 16.09 -39.07
C ILE A 361 -18.35 14.65 -38.82
N GLY A 362 -18.26 13.81 -39.87
CA GLY A 362 -18.12 12.33 -39.83
C GLY A 362 -19.16 11.47 -39.09
N PHE A 363 -19.89 10.65 -39.86
CA PHE A 363 -20.61 9.41 -39.48
C PHE A 363 -21.42 9.39 -38.15
N VAL A 364 -22.42 10.27 -38.03
CA VAL A 364 -23.50 10.08 -37.05
C VAL A 364 -24.84 10.03 -37.79
N HIS A 365 -25.59 8.95 -37.60
CA HIS A 365 -26.96 8.81 -38.09
C HIS A 365 -27.88 9.73 -37.28
N ASP A 366 -28.69 10.50 -38.00
CA ASP A 366 -29.60 11.52 -37.49
C ASP A 366 -30.97 10.87 -37.25
N GLU A 367 -31.26 10.48 -36.01
CA GLU A 367 -32.64 10.24 -35.56
C GLU A 367 -32.97 11.24 -34.47
N ASN A 368 -33.73 12.27 -34.86
CA ASN A 368 -34.29 13.27 -33.99
C ASN A 368 -35.39 12.65 -33.13
N GLU A 369 -35.08 12.39 -31.87
CA GLU A 369 -36.06 12.50 -30.79
C GLU A 369 -35.52 13.44 -29.71
N SER A 370 -36.26 14.52 -29.48
CA SER A 370 -36.07 15.41 -28.35
C SER A 370 -36.41 14.66 -27.06
N LYS A 371 -35.41 13.98 -26.48
CA LYS A 371 -35.48 13.56 -25.08
C LYS A 371 -35.33 14.80 -24.20
N GLU A 372 -36.43 15.19 -23.56
CA GLU A 372 -36.46 16.14 -22.45
C GLU A 372 -35.66 15.57 -21.27
N ASP A 373 -34.78 16.40 -20.69
CA ASP A 373 -34.19 16.30 -19.33
C ASP A 373 -33.91 14.88 -18.77
N GLU A 374 -33.19 14.03 -19.51
CA GLU A 374 -32.40 12.98 -18.85
C GLU A 374 -31.22 13.70 -18.18
N THR A 375 -31.26 13.84 -16.86
CA THR A 375 -30.07 14.27 -16.09
C THR A 375 -28.95 13.28 -16.42
N ASN A 376 -27.94 13.71 -17.18
CA ASN A 376 -26.80 12.86 -17.51
C ASN A 376 -26.10 12.45 -16.21
N VAL A 377 -26.38 11.23 -15.75
CA VAL A 377 -25.76 10.68 -14.54
C VAL A 377 -24.32 10.35 -14.88
N LEU A 378 -23.38 11.00 -14.19
CA LEU A 378 -21.97 10.66 -14.33
C LEU A 378 -21.72 9.25 -13.75
N PRO A 379 -20.95 8.39 -14.44
CA PRO A 379 -20.54 7.10 -13.88
C PRO A 379 -19.63 7.33 -12.64
N PRO A 380 -19.40 6.29 -11.81
CA PRO A 380 -18.39 6.33 -10.75
C PRO A 380 -17.06 6.95 -11.24
N MET A 381 -16.54 7.93 -10.49
CA MET A 381 -15.41 8.74 -10.95
C MET A 381 -14.11 8.49 -10.17
N VAL A 382 -13.00 8.52 -10.90
CA VAL A 382 -11.63 8.68 -10.40
C VAL A 382 -11.11 10.03 -10.92
N VAL A 383 -10.53 10.85 -10.03
CA VAL A 383 -9.95 12.15 -10.38
C VAL A 383 -8.49 12.18 -9.94
N ASP A 384 -7.59 12.43 -10.89
CA ASP A 384 -6.16 12.50 -10.64
C ASP A 384 -5.52 13.78 -11.20
N ALA A 385 -4.28 14.05 -10.82
CA ALA A 385 -3.37 14.97 -11.49
C ALA A 385 -3.95 16.40 -11.68
N ASP A 386 -3.84 16.92 -12.90
CA ASP A 386 -4.38 18.23 -13.27
C ASP A 386 -5.90 18.34 -13.04
N GLY A 387 -6.62 17.22 -13.11
CA GLY A 387 -8.03 17.16 -12.75
C GLY A 387 -8.27 17.64 -11.32
N LEU A 388 -7.46 17.19 -10.36
CA LEU A 388 -7.54 17.63 -8.95
C LEU A 388 -7.21 19.12 -8.80
N ARG A 389 -6.20 19.61 -9.52
CA ARG A 389 -5.83 21.05 -9.50
C ARG A 389 -6.91 21.96 -10.07
N LEU A 390 -7.58 21.52 -11.12
CA LEU A 390 -8.70 22.23 -11.72
C LEU A 390 -9.93 22.16 -10.82
N LEU A 391 -10.20 21.00 -10.23
CA LEU A 391 -11.29 20.75 -9.28
C LEU A 391 -11.20 21.68 -8.06
N ALA A 392 -10.00 21.89 -7.51
CA ALA A 392 -9.76 22.82 -6.41
C ALA A 392 -10.19 24.27 -6.71
N GLN A 393 -10.30 24.64 -7.99
CA GLN A 393 -10.73 25.98 -8.41
C GLN A 393 -12.24 26.08 -8.72
N ILE A 394 -12.99 25.00 -8.54
CA ILE A 394 -14.44 24.93 -8.73
C ILE A 394 -15.09 25.02 -7.35
N LYS A 395 -16.01 25.96 -7.18
CA LYS A 395 -16.71 26.13 -5.92
C LYS A 395 -17.60 24.92 -5.62
N ASP A 396 -17.55 24.45 -4.37
CA ASP A 396 -18.37 23.34 -3.85
C ASP A 396 -18.19 22.04 -4.66
N TRP A 397 -17.00 21.84 -5.24
CA TRP A 397 -16.71 20.74 -6.18
C TRP A 397 -17.06 19.35 -5.64
N HIS A 398 -16.86 19.10 -4.35
CA HIS A 398 -17.12 17.81 -3.69
C HIS A 398 -18.62 17.46 -3.70
N THR A 399 -19.51 18.46 -3.75
CA THR A 399 -20.96 18.22 -3.88
C THR A 399 -21.40 17.93 -5.32
N LYS A 400 -20.50 18.13 -6.30
CA LYS A 400 -20.79 17.98 -7.74
C LYS A 400 -20.28 16.67 -8.33
N LEU A 401 -19.41 15.98 -7.62
CA LEU A 401 -18.95 14.65 -8.01
C LEU A 401 -19.97 13.58 -7.60
N PRO A 402 -20.11 12.49 -8.37
CA PRO A 402 -20.84 11.33 -7.91
C PRO A 402 -20.17 10.75 -6.67
N SER A 403 -20.94 10.44 -5.63
CA SER A 403 -20.39 9.92 -4.36
C SER A 403 -20.56 8.39 -4.26
N PRO A 404 -19.55 7.66 -3.77
CA PRO A 404 -18.18 8.13 -3.53
C PRO A 404 -17.34 8.13 -4.84
N ALA A 405 -16.69 9.27 -5.12
CA ALA A 405 -15.61 9.36 -6.09
C ALA A 405 -14.26 9.01 -5.42
N ILE A 406 -13.26 8.67 -6.23
CA ILE A 406 -11.88 8.41 -5.77
C ILE A 406 -11.00 9.57 -6.20
N LEU A 407 -10.34 10.21 -5.24
CA LEU A 407 -9.38 11.29 -5.47
C LEU A 407 -7.98 10.78 -5.15
N THR A 408 -7.01 10.98 -6.04
CA THR A 408 -5.66 10.43 -5.89
C THR A 408 -4.57 11.51 -5.72
N PRO A 409 -4.69 12.46 -4.78
CA PRO A 409 -3.74 13.56 -4.68
C PRO A 409 -2.36 13.11 -4.17
N HIS A 410 -1.29 13.63 -4.77
CA HIS A 410 0.00 13.75 -4.08
C HIS A 410 -0.04 14.95 -3.08
N PRO A 411 0.93 15.13 -2.17
CA PRO A 411 0.86 16.19 -1.14
C PRO A 411 0.66 17.60 -1.70
N GLY A 412 1.26 17.93 -2.84
CA GLY A 412 1.01 19.21 -3.51
C GLY A 412 -0.41 19.41 -4.10
N GLU A 413 -1.08 18.36 -4.57
CA GLU A 413 -2.47 18.42 -5.03
C GLU A 413 -3.42 18.47 -3.85
N MET A 414 -3.09 17.73 -2.78
CA MET A 414 -3.82 17.80 -1.52
C MET A 414 -3.73 19.21 -0.91
N SER A 415 -2.56 19.85 -0.97
CA SER A 415 -2.38 21.25 -0.58
C SER A 415 -3.26 22.18 -1.42
N ALA A 416 -3.37 21.97 -2.73
CA ALA A 416 -4.26 22.76 -3.59
C ALA A 416 -5.74 22.58 -3.23
N LEU A 417 -6.18 21.35 -2.89
CA LEU A 417 -7.57 21.05 -2.53
C LEU A 417 -7.96 21.58 -1.15
N THR A 418 -7.04 21.57 -0.19
CA THR A 418 -7.31 21.83 1.23
C THR A 418 -6.91 23.22 1.70
N GLY A 419 -5.93 23.85 1.02
CA GLY A 419 -5.29 25.08 1.46
C GLY A 419 -4.22 24.91 2.53
N LEU A 420 -3.97 23.69 3.01
CA LEU A 420 -2.88 23.38 3.96
C LEU A 420 -1.53 23.38 3.26
N THR A 421 -0.45 23.58 4.03
CA THR A 421 0.91 23.42 3.51
C THR A 421 1.25 21.95 3.28
N LYS A 422 2.30 21.66 2.50
CA LYS A 422 2.74 20.28 2.30
C LYS A 422 3.31 19.70 3.60
N GLU A 423 3.96 20.54 4.40
CA GLU A 423 4.55 20.18 5.68
C GLU A 423 3.47 19.74 6.66
N GLU A 424 2.39 20.53 6.81
CA GLU A 424 1.22 20.17 7.64
C GLU A 424 0.60 18.84 7.18
N ILE A 425 0.52 18.60 5.86
CA ILE A 425 0.00 17.36 5.29
C ILE A 425 0.90 16.17 5.65
N GLN A 426 2.22 16.34 5.56
CA GLN A 426 3.18 15.26 5.80
C GLN A 426 3.32 14.91 7.28
N GLU A 427 3.12 15.85 8.20
CA GLU A 427 3.17 15.63 9.65
C GLU A 427 2.07 14.67 10.15
N ASP A 428 0.87 14.69 9.56
CA ASP A 428 -0.26 13.83 9.98
C ASP A 428 -1.13 13.40 8.79
N ARG A 429 -0.52 12.64 7.88
CA ARG A 429 -1.14 12.18 6.63
C ARG A 429 -2.42 11.38 6.86
N GLN A 430 -2.41 10.49 7.86
CA GLN A 430 -3.53 9.59 8.14
C GLN A 430 -4.75 10.37 8.60
N SER A 431 -4.60 11.25 9.61
CA SER A 431 -5.72 12.03 10.12
C SER A 431 -6.22 13.03 9.08
N ILE A 432 -5.33 13.62 8.29
CA ILE A 432 -5.70 14.56 7.24
C ILE A 432 -6.50 13.88 6.13
N ALA A 433 -6.04 12.73 5.62
CA ALA A 433 -6.78 11.96 4.62
C ALA A 433 -8.15 11.54 5.15
N ASN A 434 -8.23 11.01 6.39
CA ASN A 434 -9.49 10.61 7.02
C ASN A 434 -10.47 11.77 7.20
N ARG A 435 -9.98 12.92 7.69
CA ARG A 435 -10.80 14.13 7.84
C ARG A 435 -11.39 14.56 6.50
N PHE A 436 -10.56 14.72 5.48
CA PHE A 436 -11.04 15.24 4.20
C PHE A 436 -11.86 14.22 3.40
N ALA A 437 -11.61 12.92 3.57
CA ALA A 437 -12.50 11.89 3.02
C ALA A 437 -13.93 12.04 3.59
N LYS A 438 -14.05 12.23 4.91
CA LYS A 438 -15.33 12.51 5.59
C LYS A 438 -15.96 13.82 5.16
N ASP A 439 -15.18 14.90 5.16
CA ASP A 439 -15.69 16.24 4.83
C ASP A 439 -16.18 16.33 3.39
N TRP A 440 -15.52 15.65 2.45
CA TRP A 440 -15.89 15.65 1.03
C TRP A 440 -16.88 14.54 0.64
N GLY A 441 -17.05 13.50 1.46
CA GLY A 441 -17.91 12.36 1.13
C GLY A 441 -17.33 11.49 0.00
N HIS A 442 -16.01 11.42 -0.09
CA HIS A 442 -15.26 10.76 -1.17
C HIS A 442 -14.04 10.00 -0.63
N ILE A 443 -13.53 9.07 -1.43
CA ILE A 443 -12.29 8.35 -1.11
C ILE A 443 -11.10 9.26 -1.40
N VAL A 444 -10.13 9.28 -0.49
CA VAL A 444 -8.86 10.00 -0.66
C VAL A 444 -7.71 8.99 -0.65
N VAL A 445 -6.98 8.90 -1.76
CA VAL A 445 -5.72 8.16 -1.91
C VAL A 445 -4.57 9.18 -1.85
N LEU A 446 -4.06 9.43 -0.65
CA LEU A 446 -2.98 10.39 -0.41
C LEU A 446 -1.62 9.74 -0.73
N LYS A 447 -1.16 9.98 -1.96
CA LYS A 447 0.06 9.39 -2.53
C LYS A 447 1.32 9.84 -1.79
N GLY A 448 2.32 8.96 -1.76
CA GLY A 448 3.63 9.15 -1.15
C GLY A 448 4.12 7.84 -0.52
N ALA A 449 5.29 7.85 0.12
CA ALA A 449 5.72 6.73 0.97
C ALA A 449 4.60 6.39 1.98
N PHE A 450 4.26 5.12 2.17
CA PHE A 450 3.10 4.73 2.98
C PHE A 450 1.81 5.41 2.49
N THR A 451 1.40 5.10 1.26
CA THR A 451 0.17 5.71 0.68
C THR A 451 -1.02 5.43 1.59
N VAL A 452 -1.81 6.46 1.88
CA VAL A 452 -2.97 6.37 2.76
C VAL A 452 -4.24 6.42 1.93
N VAL A 453 -5.08 5.40 2.05
CA VAL A 453 -6.42 5.34 1.45
C VAL A 453 -7.45 5.55 2.55
N ALA A 454 -8.26 6.60 2.46
CA ALA A 454 -9.25 6.94 3.47
C ALA A 454 -10.66 7.03 2.88
N SER A 455 -11.63 6.48 3.61
CA SER A 455 -13.04 6.42 3.25
C SER A 455 -13.89 7.39 4.09
N PRO A 456 -15.00 7.94 3.56
CA PRO A 456 -15.91 8.78 4.32
C PRO A 456 -16.61 8.05 5.48
N ASP A 457 -16.67 6.71 5.47
CA ASP A 457 -17.19 5.92 6.59
C ASP A 457 -16.20 5.79 7.77
N GLY A 458 -14.96 6.28 7.60
CA GLY A 458 -13.92 6.29 8.62
C GLY A 458 -12.89 5.18 8.50
N ARG A 459 -13.05 4.23 7.57
CA ARG A 459 -12.01 3.25 7.23
C ARG A 459 -10.78 3.94 6.67
N VAL A 460 -9.61 3.46 7.07
CA VAL A 460 -8.30 3.93 6.59
C VAL A 460 -7.40 2.72 6.36
N THR A 461 -6.76 2.65 5.20
CA THR A 461 -5.77 1.61 4.88
C THR A 461 -4.45 2.26 4.47
N VAL A 462 -3.35 1.78 5.03
CA VAL A 462 -1.98 2.17 4.67
C VAL A 462 -1.39 1.11 3.76
N ILE A 463 -0.80 1.53 2.65
CA ILE A 463 -0.01 0.65 1.77
C ILE A 463 1.43 0.65 2.29
N PRO A 464 1.98 -0.47 2.80
CA PRO A 464 3.25 -0.49 3.54
C PRO A 464 4.48 -0.47 2.62
N VAL A 465 4.53 0.47 1.68
CA VAL A 465 5.63 0.60 0.72
C VAL A 465 6.19 2.02 0.72
N ALA A 466 7.51 2.12 0.83
CA ALA A 466 8.26 3.36 0.71
C ALA A 466 9.46 3.15 -0.24
N SER A 467 9.23 3.33 -1.55
CA SER A 467 10.27 3.15 -2.56
C SER A 467 10.45 4.38 -3.46
N PRO A 468 11.69 4.85 -3.68
CA PRO A 468 12.00 5.89 -4.66
C PRO A 468 11.68 5.49 -6.11
N ALA A 469 11.52 4.20 -6.41
CA ALA A 469 11.17 3.70 -7.74
C ALA A 469 9.89 4.36 -8.29
N LEU A 470 8.93 4.64 -7.41
CA LEU A 470 7.65 5.25 -7.75
C LEU A 470 7.69 6.79 -7.85
N ALA A 471 8.81 7.42 -7.45
CA ALA A 471 8.99 8.88 -7.45
C ALA A 471 9.32 9.42 -8.86
N ARG A 472 8.49 9.06 -9.85
CA ARG A 472 8.69 9.36 -11.28
C ARG A 472 7.43 9.92 -11.91
N ALA A 473 7.61 10.78 -12.91
CA ALA A 473 6.48 11.24 -13.70
C ALA A 473 5.86 10.06 -14.46
N GLY A 474 4.52 9.99 -14.46
CA GLY A 474 3.75 8.94 -15.14
C GLY A 474 3.34 7.76 -14.27
N THR A 475 4.02 7.48 -13.15
CA THR A 475 3.60 6.37 -12.24
C THR A 475 2.21 6.63 -11.66
N GLY A 476 1.92 7.88 -11.32
CA GLY A 476 0.57 8.31 -10.93
C GLY A 476 -0.51 8.04 -11.99
N ASP A 477 -0.18 8.16 -13.27
CA ASP A 477 -1.13 7.87 -14.37
C ASP A 477 -1.41 6.36 -14.44
N VAL A 478 -0.40 5.52 -14.21
CA VAL A 478 -0.54 4.06 -14.08
C VAL A 478 -1.44 3.71 -12.90
N LEU A 479 -1.19 4.29 -11.72
CA LEU A 479 -2.05 4.11 -10.53
C LEU A 479 -3.52 4.46 -10.82
N ALA A 480 -3.76 5.63 -11.42
CA ALA A 480 -5.12 6.08 -11.74
C ALA A 480 -5.80 5.14 -12.75
N GLY A 481 -5.04 4.64 -13.73
CA GLY A 481 -5.48 3.63 -14.68
C GLY A 481 -5.87 2.30 -14.03
N ILE A 482 -5.04 1.79 -13.11
CA ILE A 482 -5.35 0.57 -12.35
C ILE A 482 -6.66 0.75 -11.57
N ILE A 483 -6.78 1.84 -10.80
CA ILE A 483 -7.96 2.11 -9.97
C ILE A 483 -9.23 2.19 -10.82
N VAL A 484 -9.22 2.91 -11.95
CA VAL A 484 -10.42 2.99 -12.80
C VAL A 484 -10.74 1.66 -13.49
N GLY A 485 -9.72 0.86 -13.82
CA GLY A 485 -9.90 -0.48 -14.38
C GLY A 485 -10.58 -1.43 -13.40
N LEU A 486 -10.14 -1.42 -12.14
CA LEU A 486 -10.77 -2.16 -11.03
C LEU A 486 -12.19 -1.65 -10.77
N ARG A 487 -12.39 -0.32 -10.74
CA ARG A 487 -13.71 0.27 -10.54
C ARG A 487 -14.69 -0.07 -11.66
N ALA A 488 -14.21 -0.17 -12.90
CA ALA A 488 -15.01 -0.59 -14.06
C ALA A 488 -15.45 -2.06 -13.97
N GLN A 489 -14.69 -2.91 -13.29
CA GLN A 489 -15.05 -4.31 -13.05
C GLN A 489 -16.13 -4.49 -11.97
N GLY A 490 -16.52 -3.40 -11.29
CA GLY A 490 -17.59 -3.39 -10.29
C GLY A 490 -17.10 -3.36 -8.85
N LEU A 491 -15.79 -3.28 -8.59
CA LEU A 491 -15.26 -3.12 -7.24
C LEU A 491 -15.74 -1.81 -6.63
N ASP A 492 -16.10 -1.82 -5.35
CA ASP A 492 -16.47 -0.63 -4.61
C ASP A 492 -15.31 0.38 -4.50
N ALA A 493 -15.64 1.65 -4.29
CA ALA A 493 -14.68 2.75 -4.47
C ALA A 493 -13.48 2.67 -3.52
N PHE A 494 -13.70 2.24 -2.27
CA PHE A 494 -12.63 2.10 -1.30
C PHE A 494 -11.75 0.89 -1.63
N GLU A 495 -12.37 -0.23 -1.97
CA GLU A 495 -11.73 -1.50 -2.30
C GLU A 495 -10.89 -1.37 -3.58
N ALA A 496 -11.42 -0.73 -4.63
CA ALA A 496 -10.68 -0.42 -5.85
C ALA A 496 -9.47 0.50 -5.59
N ALA A 497 -9.62 1.47 -4.67
CA ALA A 497 -8.54 2.37 -4.30
C ALA A 497 -7.43 1.66 -3.50
N VAL A 498 -7.79 0.78 -2.55
CA VAL A 498 -6.85 -0.03 -1.78
C VAL A 498 -6.10 -1.00 -2.68
N ALA A 499 -6.82 -1.83 -3.42
CA ALA A 499 -6.23 -2.82 -4.32
C ALA A 499 -5.35 -2.14 -5.39
N GLY A 500 -5.86 -1.07 -6.02
CA GLY A 500 -5.10 -0.35 -7.03
C GLY A 500 -3.83 0.32 -6.51
N ALA A 501 -3.86 0.89 -5.30
CA ALA A 501 -2.69 1.48 -4.67
C ALA A 501 -1.65 0.44 -4.25
N TRP A 502 -2.10 -0.72 -3.74
CA TRP A 502 -1.21 -1.82 -3.38
C TRP A 502 -0.55 -2.45 -4.62
N ILE A 503 -1.33 -2.80 -5.64
CA ILE A 503 -0.82 -3.40 -6.89
C ILE A 503 0.21 -2.47 -7.54
N HIS A 504 -0.11 -1.17 -7.63
CA HIS A 504 0.82 -0.18 -8.16
C HIS A 504 2.12 -0.11 -7.34
N ALA A 505 2.03 -0.21 -6.01
CA ALA A 505 3.20 -0.16 -5.14
C ALA A 505 4.11 -1.37 -5.34
N GLN A 506 3.54 -2.57 -5.37
CA GLN A 506 4.26 -3.81 -5.63
C GLN A 506 4.88 -3.83 -7.04
N ALA A 507 4.14 -3.37 -8.06
CA ALA A 507 4.66 -3.27 -9.41
C ALA A 507 5.88 -2.34 -9.49
N GLY A 508 5.95 -1.33 -8.61
CA GLY A 508 7.14 -0.48 -8.47
C GLY A 508 8.33 -1.18 -7.84
N LEU A 509 8.11 -2.13 -6.92
CA LEU A 509 9.16 -2.96 -6.33
C LEU A 509 9.67 -3.98 -7.35
N TYR A 510 8.76 -4.67 -8.03
CA TYR A 510 9.08 -5.65 -9.09
C TYR A 510 9.91 -4.98 -10.20
N ALA A 511 9.46 -3.82 -10.69
CA ALA A 511 10.21 -3.07 -11.70
C ALA A 511 11.61 -2.64 -11.23
N ALA A 512 11.79 -2.37 -9.93
CA ALA A 512 13.09 -1.99 -9.39
C ALA A 512 14.02 -3.20 -9.26
N ASP A 513 13.48 -4.34 -8.85
CA ASP A 513 14.20 -5.61 -8.73
C ASP A 513 14.66 -6.11 -10.11
N ASP A 514 13.76 -6.15 -11.09
CA ASP A 514 14.05 -6.53 -12.48
C ASP A 514 15.18 -5.70 -13.10
N LEU A 515 15.22 -4.40 -12.78
CA LEU A 515 16.26 -3.48 -13.27
C LEU A 515 17.52 -3.47 -12.39
N GLY A 516 17.48 -4.09 -11.21
CA GLY A 516 18.52 -4.02 -10.18
C GLY A 516 18.76 -2.60 -9.66
N THR A 517 17.81 -1.68 -9.84
CA THR A 517 17.94 -0.28 -9.40
C THR A 517 16.62 0.47 -9.38
N THR A 518 16.38 1.22 -8.29
CA THR A 518 15.24 2.14 -8.18
C THR A 518 15.42 3.41 -9.04
N ALA A 519 16.65 3.73 -9.44
CA ALA A 519 16.96 5.01 -10.10
C ALA A 519 16.62 5.03 -11.61
N SER A 520 16.48 3.86 -12.24
CA SER A 520 16.19 3.74 -13.66
C SER A 520 14.73 3.41 -13.97
N VAL A 521 13.94 3.07 -12.95
CA VAL A 521 12.52 2.73 -13.10
C VAL A 521 11.77 3.86 -13.79
N MET A 522 11.03 3.52 -14.84
CA MET A 522 10.09 4.38 -15.54
C MET A 522 8.66 3.90 -15.33
N ALA A 523 7.68 4.76 -15.63
CA ALA A 523 6.27 4.41 -15.55
C ALA A 523 5.89 3.21 -16.43
N GLY A 524 6.56 3.01 -17.57
CA GLY A 524 6.37 1.85 -18.43
C GLY A 524 6.81 0.53 -17.80
N ASP A 525 7.89 0.57 -16.98
CA ASP A 525 8.38 -0.62 -16.28
C ASP A 525 7.40 -1.02 -15.17
N VAL A 526 6.91 -0.04 -14.40
CA VAL A 526 5.84 -0.23 -13.41
C VAL A 526 4.58 -0.79 -14.07
N LEU A 527 4.17 -0.22 -15.21
CA LEU A 527 3.01 -0.70 -15.98
C LEU A 527 3.17 -2.16 -16.44
N ASN A 528 4.35 -2.53 -16.92
CA ASN A 528 4.62 -3.91 -17.33
C ASN A 528 4.54 -4.89 -16.16
N SER A 529 5.05 -4.48 -15.00
CA SER A 529 5.09 -5.28 -13.77
C SER A 529 3.72 -5.48 -13.11
N VAL A 530 2.68 -4.74 -13.53
CA VAL A 530 1.30 -4.95 -13.02
C VAL A 530 0.82 -6.38 -13.26
N SER A 531 1.25 -7.02 -14.35
CA SER A 531 0.80 -8.38 -14.68
C SER A 531 1.43 -9.43 -13.79
N ASP A 532 2.68 -9.21 -13.38
CA ASP A 532 3.40 -10.13 -12.49
C ASP A 532 2.74 -10.10 -11.11
N VAL A 533 2.49 -8.92 -10.56
CA VAL A 533 1.76 -8.75 -9.29
C VAL A 533 0.37 -9.38 -9.33
N LEU A 534 -0.38 -9.22 -10.42
CA LEU A 534 -1.69 -9.86 -10.54
C LEU A 534 -1.59 -11.38 -10.64
N SER A 535 -0.52 -11.90 -11.24
CA SER A 535 -0.29 -13.35 -11.32
C SER A 535 0.01 -13.97 -9.96
N ASP A 536 0.60 -13.22 -9.03
CA ASP A 536 0.87 -13.71 -7.69
C ASP A 536 -0.38 -13.67 -6.79
N LEU A 537 -1.32 -12.76 -7.10
CA LEU A 537 -2.59 -12.62 -6.37
C LEU A 537 -3.69 -13.62 -6.78
N GLU A 538 -3.56 -14.28 -7.93
CA GLU A 538 -4.51 -15.26 -8.51
C GLU A 538 -4.11 -16.71 -8.23
#